data_AF-A0AAW0HZL8-F1
#
_entry.id   AF-A0AAW0HZL8-F1
#
_cell.length_a   1.000
_cell.length_b   1.000
_cell.length_c   1.000
_cell.angle_alpha   90.00
_cell.angle_beta   90.00
_cell.angle_gamma   90.00
#
_symmetry.space_group_name_H-M   'P 1'
#
loop_
_entity.id
_entity.type
_entity.pdbx_description
1 polymer ?
#
loop_
_entity_poly.entity_id
_entity_poly.type
_entity_poly.pdbx_seq_one_letter_code
_entity_poly.pdbx_strand_id
1 'polypeptide(L)' 'MADIQTKRAYQKQPTIFQNKKHALLGETGKKKLPRYYKNIGLGFKTPKETIEGTCIDKKCPFTGNVSIRGRILSVS' A
#
# COMPACT_ATOMS: atom_id res chain seq x y z
N MET A 1 16.22 4.98 -3.81
CA MET A 1 14.90 4.35 -3.98
C MET A 1 15.13 2.96 -4.51
N ALA A 2 14.66 1.92 -3.81
CA ALA A 2 14.80 0.55 -4.28
C ALA A 2 13.78 0.26 -5.39
N ASP A 3 14.19 -0.52 -6.40
CA ASP A 3 13.27 -1.00 -7.43
C ASP A 3 12.14 -1.82 -6.81
N ILE A 4 10.90 -1.39 -7.04
CA ILE A 4 9.67 -2.04 -6.53
C ILE A 4 9.56 -3.48 -7.05
N GLN A 5 10.12 -3.74 -8.23
CA GLN A 5 10.02 -5.00 -8.96
C GLN A 5 11.33 -5.80 -8.88
N THR A 6 11.71 -6.24 -7.67
CA THR A 6 12.96 -7.00 -7.48
C THR A 6 12.79 -8.52 -7.67
N LYS A 7 11.56 -9.04 -7.72
CA LYS A 7 11.30 -10.49 -7.93
C LYS A 7 10.74 -10.77 -9.32
N ARG A 8 10.73 -12.05 -9.68
CA ARG A 8 10.20 -12.55 -10.97
C ARG A 8 8.69 -12.34 -11.12
N ALA A 9 7.92 -12.43 -10.04
CA ALA A 9 6.48 -12.19 -10.09
C ALA A 9 6.16 -10.69 -9.93
N TYR A 10 5.21 -10.19 -10.71
CA TYR A 10 4.79 -8.79 -10.66
C TYR A 10 4.21 -8.40 -9.29
N GLN A 11 4.81 -7.40 -8.63
CA GLN A 11 4.33 -6.90 -7.35
C GLN A 11 3.23 -5.85 -7.55
N LYS A 12 2.02 -6.14 -7.03
CA LYS A 12 0.91 -5.19 -6.97
C LYS A 12 0.08 -5.38 -5.71
N GLN A 13 -0.69 -4.35 -5.34
CA GLN A 13 -1.72 -4.51 -4.31
C GLN A 13 -2.90 -5.27 -4.91
N PRO A 14 -3.37 -6.36 -4.28
CA PRO A 14 -4.46 -7.17 -4.82
C PRO A 14 -5.80 -6.42 -4.84
N THR A 15 -6.00 -5.50 -3.89
CA THR A 15 -7.23 -4.71 -3.74
C THR A 15 -7.35 -3.60 -4.79
N ILE A 16 -6.27 -3.27 -5.51
CA ILE A 16 -6.25 -2.17 -6.47
C ILE A 16 -6.10 -2.69 -7.89
N PHE A 17 -7.11 -2.38 -8.70
CA PHE A 17 -7.06 -2.61 -10.12
C PHE A 17 -6.28 -1.48 -10.82
N GLN A 18 -5.12 -1.83 -11.39
CA GLN A 18 -4.22 -0.87 -12.04
C GLN A 18 -4.57 -0.61 -13.51
N ASN A 19 -5.30 -1.52 -14.16
CA ASN A 19 -5.58 -1.45 -15.60
C ASN A 19 -6.88 -0.68 -15.90
N LYS A 20 -7.15 0.39 -15.15
CA LYS A 20 -8.32 1.23 -15.38
C LYS A 20 -8.13 1.98 -16.71
N LYS A 21 -8.88 1.60 -17.74
CA LYS A 21 -8.90 2.33 -19.01
C LYS A 21 -9.53 3.70 -18.76
N HIS A 22 -8.79 4.77 -19.06
CA HIS A 22 -9.38 6.09 -19.12
C HIS A 22 -10.28 6.16 -20.35
N ALA A 23 -11.57 6.49 -20.16
CA ALA A 23 -12.41 6.91 -21.26
C ALA A 23 -11.75 8.14 -21.90
N LEU A 24 -11.80 8.22 -23.24
CA LEU A 24 -11.03 9.08 -24.13
C LEU A 24 -11.27 10.60 -23.99
N LEU A 25 -11.40 11.13 -22.77
CA LEU A 25 -11.66 12.53 -22.50
C LEU A 25 -10.73 13.06 -21.39
N GLY A 26 -9.58 13.58 -21.84
CA GLY A 26 -9.16 14.91 -21.38
C GLY A 26 -8.40 15.09 -20.07
N GLU A 27 -7.68 14.09 -19.54
CA GLU A 27 -6.71 14.36 -18.47
C GLU A 27 -5.35 13.70 -18.76
N THR A 28 -4.47 14.47 -19.41
CA THR A 28 -3.09 14.15 -19.80
C THR A 28 -2.12 14.09 -18.61
N GLY A 29 -2.58 13.64 -17.45
CA GLY A 29 -1.76 13.48 -16.25
C GLY A 29 -1.57 12.00 -15.93
N LYS A 30 -0.32 11.56 -15.72
CA LYS A 30 -0.02 10.29 -15.04
C LYS A 30 -0.55 10.38 -13.61
N LYS A 31 -1.86 10.23 -13.40
CA LYS A 31 -2.46 10.21 -12.06
C LYS A 31 -1.80 9.06 -11.31
N LYS A 32 -1.21 9.38 -10.14
CA LYS A 32 -0.61 8.36 -9.26
C LYS A 32 -1.64 7.25 -9.06
N LEU A 33 -1.23 6.01 -9.28
CA LEU A 33 -2.09 4.86 -9.01
C LEU A 33 -2.63 5.00 -7.59
N PRO A 34 -3.96 4.83 -7.37
CA PRO A 34 -4.49 4.83 -6.02
C PRO A 34 -3.74 3.79 -5.19
N ARG A 35 -3.50 4.09 -3.92
CA ARG A 35 -2.81 3.19 -2.99
C ARG A 35 -3.76 2.78 -1.87
N TYR A 36 -3.80 1.48 -1.59
CA TYR A 36 -4.63 0.93 -0.53
C TYR A 36 -3.84 0.97 0.77
N TYR A 37 -4.45 1.57 1.79
CA TYR A 37 -4.00 1.50 3.17
C TYR A 37 -5.23 1.36 4.06
N LYS A 38 -5.01 0.84 5.27
CA LYS A 38 -6.06 0.69 6.28
C LYS A 38 -5.58 1.19 7.63
N ASN A 39 -6.54 1.57 8.46
CA ASN A 39 -6.32 1.78 9.87
C ASN A 39 -6.28 0.41 10.57
N ILE A 40 -5.27 0.19 11.40
CA ILE A 40 -5.05 -1.08 12.12
C ILE A 40 -5.71 -1.08 13.51
N GLY A 41 -6.22 0.05 13.97
CA GLY A 41 -6.81 0.22 15.30
C GLY A 41 -5.77 0.32 16.42
N LEU A 42 -6.20 0.10 17.66
CA LEU A 42 -5.35 0.10 18.86
C LEU A 42 -4.60 1.43 19.11
N GLY A 43 -5.10 2.54 18.56
CA GLY A 43 -4.49 3.87 18.70
C GLY A 43 -3.28 4.13 17.78
N PHE A 44 -2.87 3.17 16.96
CA PHE A 44 -1.77 3.38 16.02
C PHE A 44 -2.22 4.24 14.82
N LYS A 45 -1.42 5.28 14.52
CA LYS A 45 -1.62 6.12 13.34
C LYS A 45 -0.94 5.49 12.13
N THR A 46 -1.58 5.56 10.96
CA THR A 46 -0.96 5.14 9.71
C THR A 46 0.19 6.08 9.35
N PRO A 47 1.42 5.60 9.13
CA PRO A 47 2.55 6.45 8.75
C PRO A 47 2.36 7.11 7.39
N LYS A 48 2.84 8.35 7.23
CA LYS A 48 2.78 9.08 5.93
C LYS A 48 3.51 8.33 4.81
N GLU A 49 4.63 7.69 5.13
CA GLU A 49 5.40 6.86 4.20
C GLU A 49 4.60 5.68 3.62
N THR A 50 3.65 5.17 4.40
CA THR A 50 2.76 4.09 3.96
C THR A 50 1.65 4.61 3.05
N ILE A 51 1.26 5.87 3.20
CA ILE A 51 0.25 6.51 2.36
C ILE A 51 0.87 6.90 1.02
N GLU A 52 2.05 7.53 1.05
CA GLU A 52 2.69 8.15 -0.12
C GLU A 52 3.76 7.30 -0.80
N GLY A 53 4.32 6.30 -0.11
CA GLY A 53 5.36 5.44 -0.65
C GLY A 53 4.88 4.54 -1.79
N THR A 54 5.79 3.70 -2.26
CA THR A 54 5.57 2.83 -3.43
C THR A 54 5.85 1.35 -3.15
N CYS A 55 6.30 1.01 -1.95
CA CYS A 55 6.63 -0.37 -1.57
C CYS A 55 5.37 -1.26 -1.53
N ILE A 56 5.48 -2.45 -2.11
CA ILE A 56 4.43 -3.49 -2.10
C ILE A 56 4.86 -4.60 -1.15
N ASP A 57 4.31 -4.58 0.06
CA ASP A 57 4.53 -5.61 1.06
C ASP A 57 3.21 -6.21 1.53
N LYS A 58 3.12 -7.54 1.44
CA LYS A 58 1.96 -8.32 1.90
C LYS A 58 1.95 -8.48 3.43
N LYS A 59 3.09 -8.30 4.10
CA LYS A 59 3.25 -8.47 5.56
C LYS A 59 3.10 -7.17 6.34
N CYS A 60 3.16 -6.02 5.66
CA CYS A 60 2.86 -4.74 6.27
C CYS A 60 1.43 -4.73 6.85
N PRO A 61 1.25 -4.33 8.13
CA PRO A 61 -0.08 -4.31 8.76
C PRO A 61 -0.99 -3.23 8.17
N PHE A 62 -0.43 -2.19 7.54
CA PHE A 62 -1.19 -1.06 7.00
C PHE A 62 -1.59 -1.20 5.53
N THR A 63 -0.78 -1.86 4.69
CA THR A 63 -1.05 -2.02 3.24
C THR A 63 -1.38 -3.46 2.83
N GLY A 64 -1.16 -4.42 3.74
CA GLY A 64 -1.36 -5.85 3.53
C GLY A 64 -2.58 -6.40 4.27
N ASN A 65 -2.82 -7.70 4.09
CA ASN A 65 -3.90 -8.42 4.78
C ASN A 65 -3.42 -9.05 6.09
N VAL A 66 -2.82 -8.24 6.97
CA VAL A 66 -2.39 -8.65 8.31
C VAL A 66 -3.20 -7.90 9.35
N SER A 67 -3.66 -8.59 10.39
CA SER A 67 -4.33 -8.00 11.55
C SER A 67 -3.43 -8.10 12.78
N ILE A 68 -3.38 -7.05 13.58
CA ILE A 68 -2.68 -7.04 14.87
C ILE A 68 -3.67 -7.47 15.95
N ARG A 69 -3.30 -8.49 16.72
CA ARG A 69 -4.11 -9.04 17.81
C ARG A 69 -3.20 -9.58 18.92
N GLY A 70 -3.69 -9.59 20.15
CA GLY A 70 -2.93 -10.09 21.30
C GLY A 70 -2.12 -8.99 22.00
N ARG A 71 -0.89 -9.31 22.40
CA ARG A 71 -0.04 -8.44 23.24
C ARG A 71 0.77 -7.47 22.38
N ILE A 72 0.84 -6.21 22.83
CA ILE A 72 1.78 -5.21 22.30
C ILE A 72 2.98 -5.21 23.24
N LEU A 73 4.17 -5.49 22.70
CA LEU A 73 5.42 -5.47 23.45
C LEU A 73 6.19 -4.19 23.09
N SER A 74 6.80 -3.56 24.10
CA SER A 74 7.72 -2.44 23.93
C SER A 74 8.96 -2.73 24.77
N VAL A 75 10.13 -2.46 24.21
CA VAL A 75 11.38 -2.50 24.97
C VAL A 75 11.63 -1.09 25.45
N SER A 76 11.29 -0.84 26.71
CA SER A 76 11.62 0.39 27.43
C SER A 76 13.11 0.43 27.79
#